data_AF-A0A2T6MY36-F1
#
_entry.id   AF-A0A2T6MY36-F1
#
_cell.length_a   1.000
_cell.length_b   1.000
_cell.length_c   1.000
_cell.angle_alpha   90.00
_cell.angle_beta   90.00
_cell.angle_gamma   90.00
#
_symmetry.space_group_name_H-M   'P 1'
#
loop_
_entity.id
_entity.type
_entity.pdbx_description
1 polymer ?
#
loop_
_entity_poly.entity_id
_entity_poly.type
_entity_poly.pdbx_seq_one_letter_code
_entity_poly.pdbx_strand_id
1 'polypeptide(L)'
;MNEALQHFIAITVGTVLDVLPIAGILIGFQFLVLRRPIKNPKEVLFGFLLVLVGLVLFLEGLDLALFPLGELMANQLTSPTLLDLPTDGSLVQWHHYFWVYLFAASIGFSTTIAEPSLIAVAIKANQVSAGAISQWGLRIAVAIGVAVGIALGCYRIISGTPLHWYIMVGYVVVIVQTFYAPRSIIALAYDSGGVTTSTVTVPLVAALGLGLSSNIPGRNPVMDGFGLIAFASLFPIMSVMAYAQLSEWRTARKNR
;
A
#
# COMPACT_ATOMS: atom_id res chain seq x y z
N MET A 1 -28.87 12.44 15.09
CA MET A 1 -28.84 13.18 13.80
C MET A 1 -27.71 14.20 13.74
N ASN A 2 -27.33 14.87 14.84
CA ASN A 2 -26.21 15.82 14.85
C ASN A 2 -24.82 15.16 14.75
N GLU A 3 -24.60 13.98 15.34
CA GLU A 3 -23.25 13.37 15.37
C GLU A 3 -22.75 12.90 14.00
N ALA A 4 -23.57 12.19 13.23
CA ALA A 4 -23.19 11.74 11.88
C ALA A 4 -22.92 12.92 10.93
N LEU A 5 -23.72 13.99 11.04
CA LEU A 5 -23.52 15.20 10.24
C LEU A 5 -22.25 15.94 10.69
N GLN A 6 -21.97 16.02 11.99
CA GLN A 6 -20.75 16.61 12.51
C GLN A 6 -19.51 15.82 12.09
N HIS A 7 -19.58 14.49 12.11
CA HIS A 7 -18.53 13.59 11.64
C HIS A 7 -18.20 13.83 10.16
N PHE A 8 -19.23 13.80 9.31
CA PHE A 8 -19.08 14.03 7.88
C PHE A 8 -18.51 15.43 7.56
N ILE A 9 -18.97 16.47 8.27
CA ILE A 9 -18.43 17.83 8.14
C ILE A 9 -16.96 17.87 8.58
N ALA A 10 -16.61 17.21 9.68
CA ALA A 10 -15.24 17.17 10.18
C ALA A 10 -14.29 16.49 9.16
N ILE A 11 -14.68 15.35 8.60
CA ILE A 11 -13.91 14.66 7.54
C ILE A 11 -13.81 15.55 6.30
N THR A 12 -14.89 16.21 5.89
CA THR A 12 -14.89 17.12 4.74
C THR A 12 -13.88 18.26 4.93
N VAL A 13 -13.93 18.93 6.08
CA VAL A 13 -13.03 20.04 6.40
C VAL A 13 -11.58 19.56 6.48
N GLY A 14 -11.33 18.44 7.15
CA GLY A 14 -10.01 17.82 7.23
C GLY A 14 -9.44 17.52 5.84
N THR A 15 -10.23 16.86 4.99
CA THR A 15 -9.84 16.51 3.62
C THR A 15 -9.51 17.74 2.79
N VAL A 16 -10.28 18.82 2.91
CA VAL A 16 -9.99 20.08 2.21
C VAL A 16 -8.67 20.67 2.70
N LEU A 17 -8.44 20.69 4.02
CA LEU A 17 -7.20 21.21 4.60
C LEU A 17 -5.98 20.35 4.22
N ASP A 18 -6.13 19.05 4.07
CA ASP A 18 -5.05 18.14 3.66
C ASP A 18 -4.68 18.30 2.18
N VAL A 19 -5.67 18.56 1.31
CA VAL A 19 -5.45 18.71 -0.13
C VAL A 19 -4.98 20.12 -0.51
N LEU A 20 -5.34 21.15 0.26
CA LEU A 20 -5.01 22.55 -0.03
C LEU A 20 -3.50 22.81 -0.20
N PRO A 21 -2.60 22.27 0.65
CA PRO A 21 -1.15 22.38 0.46
C PRO A 21 -0.68 21.80 -0.87
N ILE A 22 -1.21 20.64 -1.27
CA ILE A 22 -0.87 19.98 -2.52
C ILE A 22 -1.31 20.85 -3.71
N ALA A 23 -2.56 21.33 -3.68
CA ALA A 23 -3.07 22.25 -4.69
C ALA A 23 -2.25 23.55 -4.76
N GLY A 24 -1.87 24.10 -3.61
CA GLY A 24 -1.01 25.28 -3.51
C GLY A 24 0.37 25.06 -4.16
N ILE A 25 1.01 23.91 -3.89
CA ILE A 25 2.28 23.54 -4.52
C ILE A 25 2.12 23.38 -6.03
N LEU A 26 1.08 22.68 -6.49
CA LEU A 26 0.85 22.45 -7.92
C LEU A 26 0.59 23.75 -8.68
N ILE A 27 -0.28 24.61 -8.15
CA ILE A 27 -0.57 25.94 -8.72
C ILE A 27 0.70 26.80 -8.69
N GLY A 28 1.42 26.81 -7.57
CA GLY A 28 2.69 27.53 -7.43
C GLY A 28 3.72 27.08 -8.46
N PHE A 29 3.91 25.77 -8.62
CA PHE A 29 4.83 25.20 -9.61
C PHE A 29 4.41 25.53 -11.05
N GLN A 30 3.12 25.46 -11.34
CA GLN A 30 2.55 25.78 -12.64
C GLN A 30 2.80 27.24 -13.05
N PHE A 31 2.56 28.19 -12.14
CA PHE A 31 2.70 29.63 -12.42
C PHE A 31 4.14 30.13 -12.27
N LEU A 32 4.87 29.71 -11.23
CA LEU A 32 6.22 30.24 -10.92
C LEU A 32 7.33 29.51 -11.70
N VAL A 33 7.27 28.17 -11.78
CA VAL A 33 8.34 27.36 -12.36
C VAL A 33 8.09 27.08 -13.84
N LEU A 34 6.93 26.51 -14.17
CA LEU A 34 6.57 26.17 -15.55
C LEU A 34 6.16 27.39 -16.37
N ARG A 35 5.73 28.48 -15.70
CA ARG A 35 5.31 29.76 -16.32
C ARG A 35 4.26 29.57 -17.42
N ARG A 36 3.33 28.63 -17.22
CA ARG A 36 2.25 28.33 -18.17
C ARG A 36 0.88 28.51 -17.52
N PRO A 37 -0.09 29.14 -18.19
CA PRO A 37 -1.45 29.21 -17.66
C PRO A 37 -2.08 27.82 -17.60
N ILE A 38 -3.00 27.63 -16.65
CA ILE A 38 -3.80 26.40 -16.55
C ILE A 38 -4.71 26.32 -17.77
N LYS A 39 -4.59 25.24 -18.55
CA LYS A 39 -5.49 24.97 -19.67
C LYS A 39 -6.84 24.53 -19.09
N ASN A 40 -7.93 25.13 -19.58
CA ASN A 40 -9.31 24.84 -19.19
C ASN A 40 -9.56 24.92 -17.66
N PRO A 41 -9.39 26.10 -17.02
CA PRO A 41 -9.48 26.24 -15.57
C PRO A 41 -10.83 25.81 -14.98
N LYS A 42 -11.93 25.96 -15.74
CA LYS A 42 -13.26 25.50 -15.33
C LYS A 42 -13.36 23.99 -15.22
N GLU A 43 -12.80 23.26 -16.19
CA GLU A 43 -12.77 21.78 -16.17
C GLU A 43 -11.88 21.28 -15.03
N VAL A 44 -10.72 21.92 -14.82
CA VAL A 44 -9.81 21.60 -13.71
C VAL A 44 -10.50 21.83 -12.36
N LEU A 45 -11.19 22.96 -12.17
CA LEU A 45 -11.91 23.25 -10.94
C LEU A 45 -13.04 22.24 -10.70
N PHE A 46 -13.80 21.91 -11.74
CA PHE A 46 -14.88 20.92 -11.64
C PHE A 46 -14.35 19.52 -11.32
N GLY A 47 -13.29 19.08 -12.01
CA GLY A 47 -12.63 17.82 -11.72
C GLY A 47 -12.05 17.77 -10.31
N PHE A 48 -11.46 18.87 -9.83
CA PHE A 48 -10.95 18.98 -8.47
C PHE A 48 -12.06 18.87 -7.42
N LEU A 49 -13.22 19.51 -7.63
CA LEU A 49 -14.38 19.37 -6.76
C LEU A 49 -14.90 17.94 -6.73
N LEU A 50 -14.99 17.27 -7.89
CA LEU A 50 -15.39 15.86 -7.96
C LEU A 50 -14.41 14.95 -7.21
N VAL A 51 -13.10 15.21 -7.30
CA VAL A 51 -12.07 14.47 -6.54
C VAL A 51 -12.24 14.69 -5.05
N LEU A 52 -12.48 15.93 -4.59
CA LEU A 52 -12.72 16.20 -3.17
C LEU A 52 -13.94 15.46 -2.64
N VAL A 53 -15.06 15.53 -3.35
CA VAL A 53 -16.28 14.81 -2.96
C VAL A 53 -16.05 13.30 -2.94
N GLY A 54 -15.39 12.77 -3.97
CA GLY A 54 -15.04 11.35 -4.05
C GLY A 54 -14.13 10.91 -2.90
N LEU A 55 -13.14 11.73 -2.53
CA LEU A 55 -12.20 11.44 -1.44
C LEU A 55 -12.90 11.44 -0.08
N VAL A 56 -13.79 12.40 0.18
CA VAL A 56 -14.59 12.44 1.41
C VAL A 56 -15.49 11.22 1.53
N LEU A 57 -16.26 10.89 0.48
CA LEU A 57 -17.13 9.72 0.47
C LEU A 57 -16.33 8.42 0.64
N PHE A 58 -15.14 8.35 0.07
CA PHE A 58 -14.24 7.22 0.19
C PHE A 58 -13.70 7.08 1.62
N LEU A 59 -13.22 8.15 2.23
CA LEU A 59 -12.75 8.16 3.62
C LEU A 59 -13.86 7.82 4.62
N GLU A 60 -15.07 8.35 4.42
CA GLU A 60 -16.23 7.97 5.24
C GLU A 60 -16.57 6.48 5.07
N GLY A 61 -16.57 5.97 3.83
CA GLY A 61 -16.81 4.55 3.56
C GLY A 61 -15.75 3.62 4.18
N LEU A 62 -14.51 4.10 4.29
CA LEU A 62 -13.44 3.38 4.97
C LEU A 62 -13.68 3.27 6.46
N ASP A 63 -13.99 4.38 7.10
CA ASP A 63 -14.20 4.45 8.54
C ASP A 63 -15.45 3.67 8.98
N LEU A 64 -16.52 3.71 8.17
CA LEU A 64 -17.76 3.01 8.49
C LEU A 64 -17.73 1.51 8.17
N ALA A 65 -16.96 1.07 7.17
CA ALA A 65 -16.99 -0.31 6.70
C ALA A 65 -15.65 -1.03 6.85
N LEU A 66 -14.58 -0.50 6.26
CA LEU A 66 -13.31 -1.24 6.15
C LEU A 66 -12.52 -1.27 7.46
N PHE A 67 -12.55 -0.21 8.26
CA PHE A 67 -11.89 -0.17 9.58
C PHE A 67 -12.56 -1.15 10.56
N PRO A 68 -13.89 -1.12 10.77
CA PRO A 68 -14.58 -2.09 11.62
C PRO A 68 -14.43 -3.53 11.11
N LEU A 69 -14.47 -3.74 9.79
CA LEU A 69 -14.27 -5.07 9.23
C LEU A 69 -12.85 -5.59 9.50
N GLY A 70 -11.83 -4.75 9.33
CA GLY A 70 -10.44 -5.08 9.67
C GLY A 70 -10.29 -5.44 11.15
N GLU A 71 -10.92 -4.66 12.05
CA GLU A 71 -10.90 -4.91 13.49
C GLU A 71 -11.64 -6.21 13.88
N LEU A 72 -12.82 -6.46 13.31
CA LEU A 72 -13.58 -7.69 13.53
C LEU A 72 -12.80 -8.92 13.04
N MET A 73 -12.17 -8.84 11.86
CA MET A 73 -11.37 -9.94 11.33
C MET A 73 -10.10 -10.16 12.14
N ALA A 74 -9.42 -9.10 12.57
CA ALA A 74 -8.29 -9.21 13.48
C ALA A 74 -8.72 -9.92 14.77
N ASN A 75 -9.80 -9.46 15.41
CA ASN A 75 -10.36 -10.07 16.62
C ASN A 75 -10.67 -11.57 16.47
N GLN A 76 -11.30 -11.96 15.37
CA GLN A 76 -11.64 -13.36 15.12
C GLN A 76 -10.39 -14.21 14.86
N LEU A 77 -9.44 -13.71 14.06
CA LEU A 77 -8.22 -14.42 13.70
C LEU A 77 -7.19 -14.45 14.85
N THR A 78 -7.27 -13.53 15.80
CA THR A 78 -6.50 -13.53 17.04
C THR A 78 -7.25 -14.14 18.21
N SER A 79 -8.45 -14.69 18.00
CA SER A 79 -9.26 -15.26 19.08
C SER A 79 -8.59 -16.50 19.68
N PRO A 80 -8.65 -16.69 21.01
CA PRO A 80 -7.99 -17.82 21.65
C PRO A 80 -8.47 -19.19 21.14
N THR A 81 -9.74 -19.25 20.75
CA THR A 81 -10.41 -20.44 20.18
C THR A 81 -9.90 -20.82 18.80
N LEU A 82 -9.51 -19.85 17.97
CA LEU A 82 -9.03 -20.11 16.60
C LEU A 82 -7.53 -20.43 16.59
N LEU A 83 -6.77 -19.80 17.49
CA LEU A 83 -5.32 -19.99 17.60
C LEU A 83 -4.92 -21.31 18.28
N ASP A 84 -5.88 -22.07 18.81
CA ASP A 84 -5.70 -23.32 19.56
C ASP A 84 -4.58 -23.17 20.61
N LEU A 85 -4.63 -22.06 21.36
CA LEU A 85 -3.60 -21.74 22.34
C LEU A 85 -3.69 -22.72 23.51
N PRO A 86 -2.56 -23.29 23.96
CA PRO A 86 -2.53 -24.04 25.19
C PRO A 86 -3.02 -23.14 26.35
N THR A 87 -3.96 -23.65 27.15
CA THR A 87 -4.48 -23.02 28.37
C THR A 87 -3.41 -22.77 29.44
N ASP A 88 -2.20 -23.24 29.19
CA ASP A 88 -1.17 -23.52 30.18
C ASP A 88 -0.20 -22.34 30.35
N GLY A 89 -0.47 -21.20 29.72
CA GLY A 89 0.37 -19.99 29.80
C GLY A 89 1.67 -20.09 29.01
N SER A 90 1.81 -21.07 28.12
CA SER A 90 2.94 -21.15 27.20
C SER A 90 2.98 -19.94 26.26
N LEU A 91 4.18 -19.42 25.98
CA LEU A 91 4.38 -18.27 25.11
C LEU A 91 3.71 -18.49 23.75
N VAL A 92 2.81 -17.58 23.38
CA VAL A 92 2.16 -17.58 22.07
C VAL A 92 3.22 -17.55 20.98
N GLN A 93 3.32 -18.61 20.19
CA GLN A 93 4.28 -18.68 19.10
C GLN A 93 3.72 -18.02 17.83
N TRP A 94 4.58 -17.34 17.09
CA TRP A 94 4.28 -16.73 15.78
C TRP A 94 3.55 -17.65 14.78
N HIS A 95 3.81 -18.95 14.82
CA HIS A 95 3.18 -19.93 13.91
C HIS A 95 1.65 -20.04 14.09
N HIS A 96 1.10 -19.74 15.27
CA HIS A 96 -0.35 -19.82 15.50
C HIS A 96 -1.12 -18.78 14.67
N TYR A 97 -0.46 -17.67 14.31
CA TYR A 97 -1.06 -16.58 13.53
C TYR A 97 -0.99 -16.79 12.01
N PHE A 98 -0.75 -18.01 11.53
CA PHE A 98 -0.66 -18.31 10.11
C PHE A 98 -1.85 -17.77 9.31
N TRP A 99 -3.08 -17.92 9.84
CA TRP A 99 -4.29 -17.41 9.19
C TRP A 99 -4.34 -15.89 9.08
N VAL A 100 -3.76 -15.17 10.05
CA VAL A 100 -3.59 -13.70 9.96
C VAL A 100 -2.66 -13.36 8.80
N TYR A 101 -1.52 -14.05 8.67
CA TYR A 101 -0.55 -13.79 7.60
C TYR A 101 -1.13 -14.10 6.23
N LEU A 102 -1.84 -15.22 6.09
CA LEU A 102 -2.48 -15.61 4.83
C LEU A 102 -3.59 -14.64 4.43
N PHE A 103 -4.42 -14.21 5.40
CA PHE A 103 -5.46 -13.22 5.16
C PHE A 103 -4.85 -11.87 4.74
N ALA A 104 -3.85 -11.41 5.48
CA ALA A 104 -3.12 -10.18 5.19
C ALA A 104 -2.48 -10.20 3.79
N ALA A 105 -1.84 -11.31 3.41
CA ALA A 105 -1.30 -11.51 2.08
C ALA A 105 -2.39 -11.47 1.01
N SER A 106 -3.54 -12.12 1.26
CA SER A 106 -4.66 -12.20 0.31
C SER A 106 -5.32 -10.85 0.07
N ILE A 107 -5.57 -10.08 1.13
CA ILE A 107 -6.09 -8.70 1.04
C ILE A 107 -5.07 -7.81 0.33
N GLY A 108 -3.80 -7.89 0.71
CA GLY A 108 -2.71 -7.15 0.07
C GLY A 108 -2.64 -7.40 -1.44
N PHE A 109 -2.65 -8.66 -1.83
CA PHE A 109 -2.65 -9.08 -3.23
C PHE A 109 -3.89 -8.56 -3.98
N SER A 110 -5.08 -8.80 -3.43
CA SER A 110 -6.37 -8.47 -4.06
C SER A 110 -6.53 -6.98 -4.29
N THR A 111 -6.27 -6.18 -3.25
CA THR A 111 -6.37 -4.71 -3.29
C THR A 111 -5.39 -4.11 -4.28
N THR A 112 -4.16 -4.61 -4.29
CA THR A 112 -3.13 -4.15 -5.24
C THR A 112 -3.49 -4.45 -6.68
N ILE A 113 -4.07 -5.63 -6.97
CA ILE A 113 -4.54 -5.96 -8.33
C ILE A 113 -5.69 -5.05 -8.77
N ALA A 114 -6.57 -4.71 -7.84
CA ALA A 114 -7.72 -3.84 -8.06
C ALA A 114 -7.33 -2.34 -8.17
N GLU A 115 -6.11 -1.97 -7.77
CA GLU A 115 -5.65 -0.58 -7.73
C GLU A 115 -5.62 0.06 -9.14
N PRO A 116 -6.45 1.11 -9.40
CA PRO A 116 -6.52 1.75 -10.71
C PRO A 116 -5.20 2.39 -11.14
N SER A 117 -4.47 2.98 -10.19
CA SER A 117 -3.17 3.60 -10.41
C SER A 117 -2.15 2.59 -10.97
N LEU A 118 -2.18 1.35 -10.47
CA LEU A 118 -1.31 0.28 -10.94
C LEU A 118 -1.67 -0.17 -12.36
N ILE A 119 -2.96 -0.23 -12.67
CA ILE A 119 -3.42 -0.53 -14.03
C ILE A 119 -2.89 0.52 -15.02
N ALA A 120 -3.00 1.80 -14.68
CA ALA A 120 -2.52 2.90 -15.53
C ALA A 120 -1.00 2.83 -15.75
N VAL A 121 -0.23 2.62 -14.68
CA VAL A 121 1.24 2.51 -14.75
C VAL A 121 1.65 1.27 -15.54
N ALA A 122 0.97 0.13 -15.39
CA ALA A 122 1.26 -1.08 -16.15
C ALA A 122 0.98 -0.91 -17.65
N ILE A 123 -0.13 -0.27 -18.02
CA ILE A 123 -0.43 0.08 -19.42
C ILE A 123 0.67 0.98 -19.96
N LYS A 124 1.07 2.01 -19.20
CA LYS A 124 2.08 2.95 -19.69
C LYS A 124 3.45 2.31 -19.83
N ALA A 125 3.86 1.50 -18.86
CA ALA A 125 5.10 0.71 -18.89
C ALA A 125 5.14 -0.22 -20.10
N ASN A 126 4.04 -0.89 -20.42
CA ASN A 126 3.95 -1.76 -21.59
C ASN A 126 4.11 -0.99 -22.91
N GLN A 127 3.47 0.19 -23.04
CA GLN A 127 3.57 1.04 -24.23
C GLN A 127 4.99 1.59 -24.42
N VAL A 128 5.62 2.11 -23.36
CA VAL A 128 6.96 2.72 -23.46
C VAL A 128 8.08 1.69 -23.60
N SER A 129 7.85 0.45 -23.14
CA SER A 129 8.79 -0.66 -23.30
C SER A 129 8.59 -1.45 -24.59
N ALA A 130 7.73 -0.98 -25.52
CA ALA A 130 7.38 -1.69 -26.75
C ALA A 130 6.95 -3.15 -26.51
N GLY A 131 6.24 -3.40 -25.42
CA GLY A 131 5.75 -4.73 -25.04
C GLY A 131 6.71 -5.60 -24.23
N ALA A 132 7.96 -5.15 -23.98
CA ALA A 132 8.93 -5.92 -23.19
C ALA A 132 8.47 -6.14 -21.73
N ILE A 133 7.72 -5.20 -21.17
CA ILE A 133 7.08 -5.33 -19.85
C ILE A 133 5.61 -5.65 -20.06
N SER A 134 5.19 -6.87 -19.73
CA SER A 134 3.77 -7.24 -19.80
C SER A 134 2.95 -6.52 -18.73
N GLN A 135 1.74 -6.06 -19.09
CA GLN A 135 0.85 -5.36 -18.16
C GLN A 135 0.47 -6.25 -16.97
N TRP A 136 0.08 -7.50 -17.25
CA TRP A 136 -0.27 -8.47 -16.21
C TRP A 136 0.93 -8.92 -15.38
N GLY A 137 2.10 -9.12 -16.00
CA GLY A 137 3.30 -9.52 -15.27
C GLY A 137 3.75 -8.46 -14.27
N LEU A 138 3.70 -7.17 -14.65
CA LEU A 138 3.99 -6.09 -13.70
C LEU A 138 2.95 -6.05 -12.57
N ARG A 139 1.66 -6.13 -12.88
CA ARG A 139 0.59 -6.12 -11.87
C ARG A 139 0.74 -7.25 -10.85
N ILE A 140 0.99 -8.46 -11.33
CA ILE A 140 1.18 -9.64 -10.47
C ILE A 140 2.45 -9.50 -9.65
N ALA A 141 3.56 -9.03 -10.23
CA ALA A 141 4.81 -8.82 -9.50
C ALA A 141 4.63 -7.83 -8.35
N VAL A 142 3.98 -6.69 -8.61
CA VAL A 142 3.68 -5.68 -7.59
C VAL A 142 2.76 -6.27 -6.50
N ALA A 143 1.69 -6.95 -6.89
CA ALA A 143 0.75 -7.57 -5.95
C ALA A 143 1.39 -8.64 -5.05
N ILE A 144 2.30 -9.46 -5.59
CA ILE A 144 3.08 -10.42 -4.79
C ILE A 144 3.98 -9.68 -3.81
N GLY A 145 4.64 -8.60 -4.24
CA GLY A 145 5.45 -7.77 -3.35
C GLY A 145 4.63 -7.23 -2.18
N VAL A 146 3.48 -6.61 -2.46
CA VAL A 146 2.58 -6.11 -1.42
C VAL A 146 2.11 -7.23 -0.49
N ALA A 147 1.68 -8.38 -1.03
CA ALA A 147 1.21 -9.51 -0.24
C ALA A 147 2.27 -10.03 0.74
N VAL A 148 3.50 -10.22 0.27
CA VAL A 148 4.63 -10.66 1.11
C VAL A 148 4.99 -9.59 2.13
N GLY A 149 5.02 -8.32 1.72
CA GLY A 149 5.33 -7.19 2.60
C GLY A 149 4.34 -7.07 3.75
N ILE A 150 3.04 -7.10 3.46
CA ILE A 150 1.99 -6.98 4.49
C ILE A 150 2.02 -8.21 5.41
N ALA A 151 2.18 -9.43 4.87
CA ALA A 151 2.29 -10.62 5.72
C ALA A 151 3.48 -10.54 6.68
N LEU A 152 4.65 -10.10 6.19
CA LEU A 152 5.84 -9.88 7.02
C LEU A 152 5.62 -8.75 8.04
N GLY A 153 4.91 -7.70 7.65
CA GLY A 153 4.54 -6.62 8.54
C GLY A 153 3.59 -7.05 9.65
N CYS A 154 2.62 -7.92 9.36
CA CYS A 154 1.77 -8.55 10.38
C CYS A 154 2.60 -9.43 11.32
N TYR A 155 3.55 -10.22 10.79
CA TYR A 155 4.51 -10.95 11.61
C TYR A 155 5.31 -10.01 12.52
N ARG A 156 5.75 -8.85 12.01
CA ARG A 156 6.47 -7.84 12.80
C ARG A 156 5.61 -7.27 13.93
N ILE A 157 4.32 -6.98 13.68
CA ILE A 157 3.39 -6.51 14.72
C ILE A 157 3.23 -7.58 15.80
N ILE A 158 3.02 -8.84 15.42
CA ILE A 158 2.81 -9.97 16.35
C ILE A 158 4.07 -10.29 17.15
N SER A 159 5.23 -10.40 16.49
CA SER A 159 6.51 -10.67 17.15
C SER A 159 7.03 -9.50 17.98
N GLY A 160 6.49 -8.30 17.75
CA GLY A 160 6.89 -7.08 18.44
C GLY A 160 8.30 -6.59 18.12
N THR A 161 8.87 -7.06 17.01
CA THR A 161 10.22 -6.71 16.59
C THR A 161 10.28 -5.27 16.05
N PRO A 162 11.41 -4.55 16.20
CA PRO A 162 11.49 -3.15 15.78
C PRO A 162 11.42 -2.97 14.26
N LEU A 163 10.61 -2.02 13.78
CA LEU A 163 10.40 -1.75 12.34
C LEU A 163 11.71 -1.44 11.60
N HIS A 164 12.60 -0.67 12.21
CA HIS A 164 13.81 -0.17 11.55
C HIS A 164 14.71 -1.30 11.02
N TRP A 165 14.78 -2.44 11.68
CA TRP A 165 15.57 -3.59 11.21
C TRP A 165 15.08 -4.11 9.86
N TYR A 166 13.77 -4.26 9.70
CA TYR A 166 13.16 -4.72 8.45
C TYR A 166 13.38 -3.72 7.32
N ILE A 167 13.19 -2.43 7.60
CA ILE A 167 13.35 -1.38 6.60
C ILE A 167 14.82 -1.24 6.19
N MET A 168 15.77 -1.28 7.13
CA MET A 168 17.19 -1.26 6.82
C MET A 168 17.60 -2.45 5.96
N VAL A 169 17.23 -3.68 6.35
CA VAL A 169 17.55 -4.89 5.58
C VAL A 169 16.90 -4.83 4.19
N GLY A 170 15.63 -4.44 4.11
CA GLY A 170 14.94 -4.33 2.83
C GLY A 170 15.58 -3.29 1.90
N TYR A 171 16.02 -2.14 2.43
CA TYR A 171 16.75 -1.16 1.62
C TYR A 171 18.13 -1.62 1.20
N VAL A 172 18.84 -2.38 2.03
CA VAL A 172 20.10 -3.04 1.61
C VAL A 172 19.83 -3.97 0.43
N VAL A 173 18.76 -4.77 0.48
CA VAL A 173 18.36 -5.64 -0.65
C VAL A 173 18.00 -4.82 -1.89
N VAL A 174 17.22 -3.75 -1.74
CA VAL A 174 16.86 -2.85 -2.85
C VAL A 174 18.11 -2.23 -3.49
N ILE A 175 19.06 -1.74 -2.70
CA ILE A 175 20.32 -1.17 -3.19
C ILE A 175 21.11 -2.22 -3.96
N VAL A 176 21.27 -3.42 -3.40
CA VAL A 176 21.95 -4.54 -4.08
C VAL A 176 21.26 -4.88 -5.39
N GLN A 177 19.94 -5.07 -5.40
CA GLN A 177 19.17 -5.37 -6.61
C GLN A 177 19.28 -4.26 -7.66
N THR A 178 19.35 -2.99 -7.24
CA THR A 178 19.49 -1.84 -8.14
C THR A 178 20.79 -1.91 -8.96
N PHE A 179 21.88 -2.43 -8.39
CA PHE A 179 23.14 -2.63 -9.14
C PHE A 179 23.03 -3.69 -10.24
N TYR A 180 22.15 -4.67 -10.09
CA TYR A 180 21.97 -5.78 -11.04
C TYR A 180 20.75 -5.63 -11.95
N ALA A 181 19.84 -4.69 -11.65
CA ALA A 181 18.61 -4.51 -12.40
C ALA A 181 18.83 -3.71 -13.71
N PRO A 182 18.06 -4.00 -14.78
CA PRO A 182 18.08 -3.20 -16.00
C PRO A 182 17.72 -1.74 -15.73
N ARG A 183 18.45 -0.79 -16.32
CA ARG A 183 18.21 0.65 -16.09
C ARG A 183 16.78 1.11 -16.40
N SER A 184 16.11 0.44 -17.34
CA SER A 184 14.74 0.73 -17.74
C SER A 184 13.68 0.34 -16.69
N ILE A 185 13.97 -0.62 -15.79
CA ILE A 185 13.01 -1.03 -14.75
C ILE A 185 13.18 -0.25 -13.45
N ILE A 186 14.39 0.27 -13.14
CA ILE A 186 14.68 0.84 -11.82
C ILE A 186 13.67 1.96 -11.48
N ALA A 187 13.49 2.94 -12.37
CA ALA A 187 12.52 4.01 -12.16
C ALA A 187 11.10 3.47 -11.96
N LEU A 188 10.68 2.49 -12.79
CA LEU A 188 9.37 1.86 -12.66
C LEU A 188 9.19 1.10 -11.35
N ALA A 189 10.23 0.44 -10.85
CA ALA A 189 10.19 -0.30 -9.59
C ALA A 189 10.00 0.65 -8.40
N TYR A 190 10.73 1.76 -8.36
CA TYR A 190 10.57 2.79 -7.33
C TYR A 190 9.21 3.49 -7.41
N ASP A 191 8.72 3.78 -8.62
CA ASP A 191 7.36 4.33 -8.80
C ASP A 191 6.28 3.33 -8.36
N SER A 192 6.50 2.03 -8.56
CA SER A 192 5.55 0.99 -8.18
C SER A 192 5.30 0.96 -6.66
N GLY A 193 6.31 1.26 -5.84
CA GLY A 193 6.13 1.39 -4.39
C GLY A 193 5.29 2.60 -3.97
N GLY A 194 5.32 3.69 -4.76
CA GLY A 194 4.44 4.85 -4.58
C GLY A 194 3.02 4.57 -5.09
N VAL A 195 2.88 3.80 -6.16
CA VAL A 195 1.58 3.39 -6.71
C VAL A 195 0.79 2.52 -5.72
N THR A 196 1.45 1.64 -4.98
CA THR A 196 0.78 0.82 -3.95
C THR A 196 0.38 1.62 -2.72
N THR A 197 0.85 2.87 -2.61
CA THR A 197 0.36 3.82 -1.61
C THR A 197 -0.84 4.65 -2.05
N SER A 198 -1.51 4.26 -3.14
CA SER A 198 -2.67 5.01 -3.63
C SER A 198 -3.98 4.60 -2.97
N THR A 199 -5.07 5.06 -3.56
CA THR A 199 -6.37 5.22 -2.91
C THR A 199 -6.93 3.93 -2.35
N VAL A 200 -6.79 2.77 -3.01
CA VAL A 200 -7.46 1.54 -2.55
C VAL A 200 -6.64 0.82 -1.48
N THR A 201 -5.33 0.67 -1.70
CA THR A 201 -4.50 -0.24 -0.89
C THR A 201 -4.18 0.32 0.50
N VAL A 202 -3.79 1.59 0.61
CA VAL A 202 -3.33 2.17 1.90
C VAL A 202 -4.38 2.09 2.99
N PRO A 203 -5.63 2.51 2.74
CA PRO A 203 -6.61 2.53 3.82
C PRO A 203 -6.95 1.14 4.34
N LEU A 204 -7.01 0.13 3.46
CA LEU A 204 -7.18 -1.27 3.86
C LEU A 204 -5.99 -1.80 4.67
N VAL A 205 -4.77 -1.47 4.26
CA VAL A 205 -3.55 -1.86 4.98
C VAL A 205 -3.48 -1.16 6.34
N ALA A 206 -3.83 0.12 6.41
CA ALA A 206 -3.89 0.88 7.66
C ALA A 206 -4.96 0.32 8.59
N ALA A 207 -6.16 0.00 8.07
CA ALA A 207 -7.24 -0.65 8.81
C ALA A 207 -6.78 -1.97 9.45
N LEU A 208 -6.15 -2.83 8.64
CA LEU A 208 -5.62 -4.12 9.08
C LEU A 208 -4.52 -3.94 10.14
N GLY A 209 -3.58 -3.02 9.91
CA GLY A 209 -2.49 -2.73 10.83
C GLY A 209 -3.01 -2.20 12.17
N LEU A 210 -3.93 -1.24 12.14
CA LEU A 210 -4.56 -0.65 13.32
C LEU A 210 -5.38 -1.71 14.08
N GLY A 211 -6.23 -2.47 13.38
CA GLY A 211 -7.02 -3.55 13.98
C GLY A 211 -6.16 -4.63 14.62
N LEU A 212 -5.08 -5.07 13.96
CA LEU A 212 -4.19 -6.08 14.51
C LEU A 212 -3.41 -5.57 15.73
N SER A 213 -2.89 -4.36 15.67
CA SER A 213 -2.12 -3.75 16.76
C SER A 213 -2.97 -3.37 17.97
N SER A 214 -4.25 -2.99 17.79
CA SER A 214 -5.17 -2.73 18.91
C SER A 214 -5.53 -4.00 19.69
N ASN A 215 -5.49 -5.17 19.05
CA ASN A 215 -5.89 -6.44 19.65
C ASN A 215 -4.73 -7.27 20.20
N ILE A 216 -3.48 -6.86 19.98
CA ILE A 216 -2.30 -7.53 20.51
C ILE A 216 -1.76 -6.75 21.73
N PRO A 217 -1.71 -7.38 22.93
CA PRO A 217 -1.21 -6.71 24.12
C PRO A 217 0.20 -6.13 23.96
N GLY A 218 0.38 -4.90 24.45
CA GLY A 218 1.68 -4.21 24.43
C GLY A 218 2.10 -3.63 23.08
N ARG A 219 1.19 -3.53 22.11
CA ARG A 219 1.42 -2.84 20.83
C ARG A 219 0.86 -1.43 20.83
N ASN A 220 1.49 -0.56 20.06
CA ASN A 220 1.02 0.81 19.86
C ASN A 220 0.36 0.92 18.48
N PRO A 221 -0.95 1.20 18.38
CA PRO A 221 -1.63 1.18 17.10
C PRO A 221 -1.10 2.19 16.08
N VAL A 222 -0.63 3.35 16.55
CA VAL A 222 -0.07 4.39 15.69
C VAL A 222 1.29 3.95 15.14
N MET A 223 2.20 3.49 16.00
CA MET A 223 3.57 3.12 15.58
C MET A 223 3.64 1.77 14.88
N ASP A 224 2.87 0.80 15.34
CA ASP A 224 2.91 -0.57 14.83
C ASP A 224 1.97 -0.76 13.64
N GLY A 225 0.78 -0.17 13.68
CA GLY A 225 -0.23 -0.26 12.62
C GLY A 225 0.18 0.50 11.35
N PHE A 226 0.57 1.77 11.45
CA PHE A 226 1.00 2.55 10.26
C PHE A 226 2.30 2.02 9.65
N GLY A 227 3.16 1.37 10.43
CA GLY A 227 4.38 0.72 9.93
C GLY A 227 4.13 -0.31 8.83
N LEU A 228 2.91 -0.85 8.73
CA LEU A 228 2.50 -1.79 7.69
C LEU A 228 2.54 -1.18 6.28
N ILE A 229 2.30 0.14 6.17
CA ILE A 229 2.37 0.88 4.90
C ILE A 229 3.81 0.86 4.35
N ALA A 230 4.82 0.98 5.21
CA ALA A 230 6.22 0.96 4.79
C ALA A 230 6.59 -0.37 4.11
N PHE A 231 6.05 -1.49 4.59
CA PHE A 231 6.22 -2.79 3.93
C PHE A 231 5.48 -2.86 2.59
N ALA A 232 4.26 -2.33 2.53
CA ALA A 232 3.46 -2.26 1.30
C ALA A 232 4.11 -1.39 0.20
N SER A 233 5.00 -0.47 0.55
CA SER A 233 5.81 0.31 -0.42
C SER A 233 7.13 -0.36 -0.78
N LEU A 234 7.83 -0.94 0.20
CA LEU A 234 9.21 -1.44 0.00
C LEU A 234 9.26 -2.74 -0.79
N PHE A 235 8.36 -3.68 -0.51
CA PHE A 235 8.39 -5.00 -1.13
C PHE A 235 8.01 -5.02 -2.62
N PRO A 236 7.08 -4.18 -3.11
CA PRO A 236 6.87 -4.00 -4.54
C PRO A 236 8.13 -3.63 -5.31
N ILE A 237 8.97 -2.76 -4.77
CA ILE A 237 10.24 -2.34 -5.40
C ILE A 237 11.11 -3.57 -5.63
N MET A 238 11.30 -4.39 -4.59
CA MET A 238 12.08 -5.62 -4.67
C MET A 238 11.48 -6.65 -5.64
N SER A 239 10.16 -6.84 -5.59
CA SER A 239 9.46 -7.80 -6.44
C SER A 239 9.50 -7.41 -7.92
N VAL A 240 9.35 -6.13 -8.25
CA VAL A 240 9.42 -5.62 -9.63
C VAL A 240 10.84 -5.76 -10.19
N MET A 241 11.87 -5.45 -9.41
CA MET A 241 13.26 -5.66 -9.83
C MET A 241 13.56 -7.14 -10.05
N ALA A 242 13.11 -8.02 -9.16
CA ALA A 242 13.26 -9.47 -9.32
C ALA A 242 12.52 -9.99 -10.57
N TYR A 243 11.29 -9.52 -10.82
CA TYR A 243 10.54 -9.87 -12.02
C TYR A 243 11.28 -9.47 -13.30
N ALA A 244 11.86 -8.28 -13.35
CA ALA A 244 12.59 -7.81 -14.52
C ALA A 244 13.88 -8.58 -14.77
N GLN A 245 14.67 -8.86 -13.72
CA GLN A 245 15.87 -9.70 -13.83
C GLN A 245 15.52 -11.11 -14.33
N LEU A 246 14.43 -11.69 -13.84
CA LEU A 246 13.95 -13.00 -14.30
C LEU A 246 13.49 -12.98 -15.76
N SER A 247 12.81 -11.91 -16.18
CA SER A 247 12.34 -11.73 -17.56
C SER A 247 13.51 -11.60 -18.55
N GLU A 248 14.52 -10.80 -18.20
CA GLU A 248 15.73 -10.64 -19.01
C GLU A 248 16.51 -11.96 -19.12
N TRP A 249 16.69 -12.68 -18.02
CA TRP A 249 17.36 -13.97 -17.99
C TRP A 249 16.65 -15.02 -18.87
N ARG A 250 15.31 -15.06 -18.84
CA ARG A 250 14.52 -15.95 -19.72
C ARG A 250 14.70 -15.58 -21.20
N THR A 251 14.76 -14.30 -21.50
CA THR A 251 14.94 -13.79 -22.88
C THR A 251 16.33 -14.12 -23.42
N ALA A 252 17.38 -13.92 -22.61
CA ALA A 252 18.75 -14.27 -22.95
C ALA A 252 18.95 -15.78 -23.21
N ARG A 253 18.22 -16.64 -22.49
CA ARG A 253 18.22 -18.09 -22.73
C ARG A 253 17.48 -18.51 -24.00
N LYS A 254 16.42 -17.80 -24.39
CA LYS A 254 15.63 -18.12 -25.58
C LYS A 254 16.34 -17.72 -26.89
N ASN A 255 17.27 -16.76 -26.80
CA ASN A 255 18.08 -16.28 -27.93
C ASN A 255 19.43 -17.01 -28.06
N ARG A 256 19.71 -18.01 -27.22
CA ARG A 256 20.86 -18.94 -27.33
C ARG A 256 20.38 -20.27 -27.89
#